data_AF-A0A1H3MM47-F1
#
_entry.id   AF-A0A1H3MM47-F1
#
_cell.length_a   1.000
_cell.length_b   1.000
_cell.length_c   1.000
_cell.angle_alpha   90.00
_cell.angle_beta   90.00
_cell.angle_gamma   90.00
#
_symmetry.space_group_name_H-M   'P 1'
#
loop_
_entity.id
_entity.type
_entity.pdbx_description
1 polymer ?
#
loop_
_entity_poly.entity_id
_entity_poly.type
_entity_poly.pdbx_seq_one_letter_code
_entity_poly.pdbx_strand_id
1 'polypeptide(L)'
;MIRYKSQKQLMLGGFDTPPDIILDPENRWVKLSDCIPWDELAESYYKTLSPTLGRPAKDARIVIGAVIIKHKLSISDEKSVEQIRENPYLQYFIGLKGFQSKAAFAPSLLVEVRKRMGQTVFDEFHQAIIEAVEYSRAKKPVKADDDNEGGDAALNRSEADCSDNAAMITAEQSLADESPRNHGKLILDATVAEQAIRFPTDLGLLNEARELSERIIDELHAKSNRLQKKKPRTYRELA
;
A
#
# COMPACT_ATOMS: atom_id res chain seq x y z
N MET A 1 34.37 32.71 13.05
CA MET A 1 33.26 33.62 13.43
C MET A 1 31.99 32.78 13.55
N ILE A 2 31.52 32.51 14.78
CA ILE A 2 30.40 31.59 14.99
C ILE A 2 29.09 32.35 14.71
N ARG A 3 28.33 31.91 13.72
CA ARG A 3 26.99 32.44 13.42
C ARG A 3 25.96 31.66 14.22
N TYR A 4 25.54 32.19 15.37
CA TYR A 4 24.45 31.63 16.16
C TYR A 4 23.13 32.33 15.79
N LYS A 5 22.12 31.56 15.36
CA LYS A 5 20.73 32.02 15.24
C LYS A 5 19.96 31.53 16.46
N SER A 6 19.36 32.46 17.20
CA SER A 6 18.61 32.18 18.44
C SER A 6 17.37 31.32 18.17
N GLN A 7 17.15 30.30 19.01
CA GLN A 7 15.97 29.43 18.96
C GLN A 7 14.67 30.14 19.39
N LYS A 8 14.77 31.32 20.00
CA LYS A 8 13.61 32.08 20.50
C LYS A 8 12.90 32.89 19.41
N GLN A 9 13.36 32.87 18.16
CA GLN A 9 12.73 33.59 17.05
C GLN A 9 11.73 32.69 16.31
N LEU A 10 10.53 32.54 16.86
CA LEU A 10 9.36 32.07 16.10
C LEU A 10 8.55 33.29 15.68
N MET A 11 8.94 33.92 14.58
CA MET A 11 8.06 34.89 13.91
C MET A 11 7.02 34.07 13.16
N LEU A 12 5.80 33.97 13.69
CA LEU A 12 4.70 33.39 12.93
C LEU A 12 4.31 34.41 11.85
N GLY A 13 4.70 34.15 10.62
CA GLY A 13 4.44 35.04 9.49
C GLY A 13 4.44 34.32 8.16
N GLY A 14 3.94 35.00 7.13
CA GLY A 14 4.40 34.81 5.74
C GLY A 14 5.87 35.19 5.63
N PHE A 15 6.73 34.42 6.31
CA PHE A 15 8.08 34.75 6.77
C PHE A 15 9.10 34.77 5.61
N ASP A 16 8.97 35.78 4.76
CA ASP A 16 9.68 36.03 3.49
C ASP A 16 9.20 35.20 2.29
N THR A 17 7.93 34.81 2.20
CA THR A 17 7.39 34.35 0.91
C THR A 17 7.21 35.55 -0.03
N PRO A 18 7.92 35.58 -1.18
CA PRO A 18 7.65 36.58 -2.21
C PRO A 18 6.19 36.50 -2.64
N PRO A 19 5.54 37.64 -3.00
CA PRO A 19 4.11 37.70 -3.29
C PRO A 19 3.66 36.86 -4.49
N ASP A 20 4.60 36.38 -5.31
CA ASP A 20 4.37 35.41 -6.37
C ASP A 20 4.96 34.07 -5.95
N ILE A 21 4.16 33.22 -5.30
CA ILE A 21 4.50 31.79 -5.12
C ILE A 21 4.42 31.14 -6.50
N ILE A 22 5.48 31.28 -7.28
CA ILE A 22 5.70 30.50 -8.48
C ILE A 22 5.98 29.09 -7.99
N LEU A 23 5.05 28.17 -8.24
CA LEU A 23 5.29 26.75 -8.02
C LEU A 23 6.51 26.36 -8.82
N ASP A 24 7.51 25.78 -8.15
CA ASP A 24 8.71 25.29 -8.82
C ASP A 24 8.32 24.18 -9.82
N PRO A 25 8.52 24.39 -11.14
CA PRO A 25 8.22 23.38 -12.15
C PRO A 25 9.09 22.13 -11.98
N GLU A 26 10.24 22.24 -11.31
CA GLU A 26 11.14 21.12 -11.08
C GLU A 26 10.65 20.18 -9.97
N ASN A 27 9.63 20.58 -9.20
CA ASN A 27 9.09 19.78 -8.12
C ASN A 27 8.52 18.45 -8.63
N ARG A 28 8.80 17.37 -7.90
CA ARG A 28 8.32 16.02 -8.22
C ARG A 28 6.81 15.96 -8.49
N TRP A 29 5.98 16.72 -7.77
CA TRP A 29 4.53 16.65 -7.89
C TRP A 29 4.01 17.39 -9.12
N VAL A 30 4.68 18.48 -9.53
CA VAL A 30 4.34 19.24 -10.75
C VAL A 30 4.68 18.40 -11.98
N LYS A 31 5.88 17.82 -12.03
CA LYS A 31 6.25 16.86 -13.08
C LYS A 31 5.29 15.68 -13.14
N LEU A 32 4.91 15.15 -11.99
CA LEU A 32 4.00 14.02 -11.91
C LEU A 32 2.59 14.40 -12.40
N SER A 33 2.09 15.61 -12.13
CA SER A 33 0.80 16.04 -12.72
C SER A 33 0.84 16.13 -14.24
N ASP A 34 1.97 16.50 -14.83
CA ASP A 34 2.09 16.67 -16.28
C ASP A 34 2.22 15.32 -17.01
N CYS A 35 2.73 14.29 -16.33
CA CYS A 35 2.85 12.95 -16.90
C CYS A 35 1.55 12.13 -16.89
N ILE A 36 0.57 12.49 -16.07
CA ILE A 36 -0.65 11.69 -15.90
C ILE A 36 -1.71 12.06 -16.94
N PRO A 37 -2.30 11.08 -17.66
CA PRO A 37 -3.42 11.31 -18.58
C PRO A 37 -4.73 11.53 -17.79
N TRP A 38 -4.94 12.76 -17.29
CA TRP A 38 -6.09 13.04 -16.42
C TRP A 38 -7.44 12.86 -17.10
N ASP A 39 -7.55 13.14 -18.39
CA ASP A 39 -8.83 13.09 -19.12
C ASP A 39 -9.32 11.64 -19.27
N GLU A 40 -8.44 10.71 -19.67
CA GLU A 40 -8.75 9.27 -19.79
C GLU A 40 -9.14 8.65 -18.44
N LEU A 41 -8.42 9.04 -17.38
CA LEU A 41 -8.73 8.62 -16.01
C LEU A 41 -10.06 9.20 -15.52
N ALA A 42 -10.40 10.44 -15.92
CA ALA A 42 -11.67 11.06 -15.58
C ALA A 42 -12.83 10.37 -16.30
N GLU A 43 -12.68 10.04 -17.59
CA GLU A 43 -13.69 9.34 -18.37
C GLU A 43 -14.03 7.97 -17.77
N SER A 44 -13.02 7.15 -17.51
CA SER A 44 -13.20 5.83 -16.87
C SER A 44 -13.85 5.95 -15.49
N TYR A 45 -13.49 6.96 -14.71
CA TYR A 45 -14.14 7.23 -13.44
C TYR A 45 -15.61 7.65 -13.58
N TYR A 46 -15.93 8.56 -14.50
CA TYR A 46 -17.31 9.04 -14.69
C TYR A 46 -18.25 7.96 -15.26
N LYS A 47 -17.74 6.95 -15.98
CA LYS A 47 -18.55 5.78 -16.41
C LYS A 47 -19.20 5.05 -15.24
N THR A 48 -18.57 5.05 -14.06
CA THR A 48 -19.15 4.43 -12.85
C THR A 48 -20.27 5.25 -12.21
N LEU A 49 -20.47 6.49 -12.67
CA LEU A 49 -21.38 7.44 -12.07
C LEU A 49 -22.65 7.62 -12.90
N SER A 50 -23.80 7.68 -12.22
CA SER A 50 -25.06 8.02 -12.89
C SER A 50 -25.17 9.53 -13.13
N PRO A 51 -25.52 9.98 -14.35
CA PRO A 51 -25.64 11.41 -14.64
C PRO A 51 -26.87 12.06 -13.99
N THR A 52 -27.92 11.30 -13.71
CA THR A 52 -29.26 11.84 -13.37
C THR A 52 -29.61 11.76 -11.88
N LEU A 53 -28.88 10.96 -11.10
CA LEU A 53 -29.25 10.61 -9.72
C LEU A 53 -28.11 10.90 -8.74
N GLY A 54 -28.44 11.60 -7.65
CA GLY A 54 -27.56 11.77 -6.49
C GLY A 54 -26.96 13.16 -6.31
N ARG A 55 -26.10 13.28 -5.30
CA ARG A 55 -25.31 14.50 -5.03
C ARG A 55 -24.21 14.64 -6.09
N PRO A 56 -23.93 15.86 -6.60
CA PRO A 56 -22.83 16.07 -7.54
C PRO A 56 -21.52 15.58 -6.93
N ALA A 57 -20.78 14.76 -7.70
CA ALA A 57 -19.49 14.28 -7.29
C ALA A 57 -18.45 15.41 -7.28
N LYS A 58 -17.42 15.23 -6.47
CA LYS A 58 -16.19 16.02 -6.58
C LYS A 58 -15.50 15.68 -7.90
N ASP A 59 -14.76 16.66 -8.41
CA ASP A 59 -13.99 16.52 -9.63
C ASP A 59 -13.09 15.27 -9.59
N ALA A 60 -13.07 14.53 -10.70
CA ALA A 60 -12.35 13.27 -10.83
C ALA A 60 -10.87 13.44 -10.51
N ARG A 61 -10.26 14.54 -10.98
CA ARG A 61 -8.85 14.86 -10.71
C ARG A 61 -8.56 14.99 -9.22
N ILE A 62 -9.46 15.60 -8.46
CA ILE A 62 -9.30 15.75 -7.02
C ILE A 62 -9.26 14.40 -6.33
N VAL A 63 -10.19 13.54 -6.73
CA VAL A 63 -10.40 12.23 -6.11
C VAL A 63 -9.27 11.27 -6.47
N ILE A 64 -8.95 11.14 -7.75
CA ILE A 64 -7.89 10.27 -8.25
C ILE A 64 -6.52 10.76 -7.75
N GLY A 65 -6.27 12.06 -7.79
CA GLY A 65 -5.06 12.66 -7.26
C GLY A 65 -4.85 12.38 -5.77
N ALA A 66 -5.91 12.47 -4.96
CA ALA A 66 -5.83 12.14 -3.55
C ALA A 66 -5.53 10.65 -3.28
N VAL A 67 -6.11 9.74 -4.07
CA VAL A 67 -5.80 8.30 -4.01
C VAL A 67 -4.33 8.06 -4.36
N ILE A 68 -3.82 8.69 -5.42
CA ILE A 68 -2.41 8.58 -5.83
C ILE A 68 -1.47 9.09 -4.72
N ILE A 69 -1.74 10.26 -4.14
CA ILE A 69 -0.94 10.83 -3.05
C ILE A 69 -0.90 9.88 -1.86
N LYS A 70 -2.07 9.34 -1.48
CA LYS A 70 -2.17 8.38 -0.39
C LYS A 70 -1.27 7.16 -0.64
N HIS A 71 -1.35 6.56 -1.83
CA HIS A 71 -0.56 5.38 -2.18
C HIS A 71 0.93 5.69 -2.31
N LYS A 72 1.32 6.85 -2.83
CA LYS A 72 2.73 7.25 -2.96
C LYS A 72 3.40 7.54 -1.62
N LEU A 73 2.66 8.08 -0.65
CA LEU A 73 3.19 8.42 0.67
C LEU A 73 2.94 7.32 1.72
N SER A 74 2.14 6.30 1.40
CA SER A 74 1.76 5.20 2.31
C SER A 74 1.22 5.70 3.67
N ILE A 75 0.32 6.68 3.62
CA ILE A 75 -0.28 7.33 4.80
C ILE A 75 -1.78 7.00 4.95
N SER A 76 -2.35 7.30 6.12
CA SER A 76 -3.78 7.14 6.37
C SER A 76 -4.63 8.14 5.60
N ASP A 77 -5.93 7.86 5.46
CA ASP A 77 -6.88 8.75 4.75
C ASP A 77 -6.93 10.14 5.42
N GLU A 78 -6.96 10.20 6.75
CA GLU A 78 -6.97 11.45 7.52
C GLU A 78 -5.69 12.26 7.31
N LYS A 79 -4.53 11.62 7.46
CA LYS A 79 -3.23 12.26 7.23
C LYS A 79 -3.07 12.73 5.79
N SER A 80 -3.64 12.02 4.82
CA SER A 80 -3.61 12.44 3.42
C SER A 80 -4.31 13.78 3.23
N VAL A 81 -5.49 13.95 3.83
CA VAL A 81 -6.24 15.21 3.76
C VAL A 81 -5.51 16.35 4.44
N GLU A 82 -4.89 16.09 5.59
CA GLU A 82 -4.08 17.09 6.31
C GLU A 82 -2.85 17.52 5.50
N GLN A 83 -2.13 16.56 4.90
CA GLN A 83 -0.99 16.85 4.05
C GLN A 83 -1.38 17.68 2.81
N ILE A 84 -2.51 17.37 2.19
CA ILE A 84 -3.04 18.15 1.07
C ILE A 84 -3.38 19.58 1.53
N ARG A 85 -3.95 19.74 2.73
CA ARG A 85 -4.26 21.07 3.29
C ARG A 85 -3.00 21.90 3.54
N GLU A 86 -1.92 21.26 3.99
CA GLU A 86 -0.69 21.95 4.40
C GLU A 86 0.25 22.27 3.23
N ASN A 87 0.21 21.48 2.15
CA ASN A 87 1.19 21.56 1.07
C ASN A 87 0.60 22.12 -0.25
N PRO A 88 1.06 23.30 -0.73
CA PRO A 88 0.62 23.89 -1.99
C PRO A 88 0.85 23.00 -3.23
N TYR A 89 1.95 22.23 -3.27
CA TYR A 89 2.26 21.36 -4.39
C TYR A 89 1.26 20.21 -4.54
N LEU A 90 0.76 19.68 -3.41
CA LEU A 90 -0.26 18.63 -3.42
C LEU A 90 -1.61 19.19 -3.89
N GLN A 91 -1.94 20.44 -3.54
CA GLN A 91 -3.15 21.10 -4.00
C GLN A 91 -3.11 21.36 -5.51
N TYR A 92 -1.96 21.78 -6.04
CA TYR A 92 -1.74 21.91 -7.48
C TYR A 92 -1.90 20.56 -8.20
N PHE A 93 -1.28 19.50 -7.67
CA PHE A 93 -1.37 18.16 -8.23
C PHE A 93 -2.83 17.69 -8.42
N ILE A 94 -3.64 17.91 -7.38
CA ILE A 94 -5.08 17.61 -7.30
C ILE A 94 -5.93 18.50 -8.22
N GLY A 95 -5.37 19.58 -8.78
CA GLY A 95 -6.05 20.46 -9.73
C GLY A 95 -6.75 21.69 -9.10
N LEU A 96 -6.40 22.06 -7.87
CA LEU A 96 -6.92 23.28 -7.25
C LEU A 96 -6.26 24.53 -7.86
N LYS A 97 -7.06 25.54 -8.18
CA LYS A 97 -6.60 26.79 -8.83
C LYS A 97 -5.73 27.68 -7.93
N GLY A 98 -5.76 27.47 -6.63
CA GLY A 98 -5.04 28.28 -5.66
C GLY A 98 -5.00 27.61 -4.30
N PHE A 99 -4.06 28.06 -3.46
CA PHE A 99 -3.87 27.50 -2.12
C PHE A 99 -5.07 27.78 -1.22
N GLN A 100 -5.58 26.74 -0.57
CA GLN A 100 -6.66 26.81 0.39
C GLN A 100 -6.21 26.18 1.70
N SER A 101 -6.39 26.91 2.81
CA SER A 101 -6.10 26.38 4.15
C SER A 101 -7.21 25.47 4.70
N LYS A 102 -8.32 25.32 3.97
CA LYS A 102 -9.43 24.43 4.34
C LYS A 102 -9.21 23.04 3.73
N ALA A 103 -9.64 21.99 4.44
CA ALA A 103 -9.62 20.63 3.91
C ALA A 103 -10.47 20.51 2.62
N ALA A 104 -9.91 19.91 1.58
CA ALA A 104 -10.55 19.78 0.26
C ALA A 104 -11.81 18.88 0.29
N PHE A 105 -11.78 17.83 1.11
CA PHE A 105 -12.87 16.88 1.31
C PHE A 105 -12.74 16.18 2.67
N ALA A 106 -13.80 15.49 3.10
CA ALA A 106 -13.79 14.70 4.33
C ALA A 106 -13.01 13.39 4.14
N PRO A 107 -12.19 12.93 5.10
CA PRO A 107 -11.41 11.68 4.97
C PRO A 107 -12.26 10.44 4.64
N SER A 108 -13.50 10.39 5.13
CA SER A 108 -14.46 9.32 4.83
C SER A 108 -14.75 9.17 3.34
N LEU A 109 -14.70 10.26 2.57
CA LEU A 109 -14.96 10.25 1.14
C LEU A 109 -13.94 9.40 0.37
N LEU A 110 -12.68 9.33 0.81
CA LEU A 110 -11.67 8.46 0.18
C LEU A 110 -11.96 6.98 0.37
N VAL A 111 -12.61 6.62 1.48
CA VAL A 111 -13.03 5.24 1.73
C VAL A 111 -14.15 4.85 0.77
N GLU A 112 -15.15 5.71 0.61
CA GLU A 112 -16.26 5.50 -0.32
C GLU A 112 -15.79 5.44 -1.77
N VAL A 113 -14.89 6.35 -2.15
CA VAL A 113 -14.28 6.38 -3.49
C VAL A 113 -13.55 5.06 -3.78
N ARG A 114 -12.68 4.60 -2.88
CA ARG A 114 -11.92 3.36 -3.11
C ARG A 114 -12.83 2.14 -3.22
N LYS A 115 -13.88 2.08 -2.39
CA LYS A 115 -14.89 1.02 -2.49
C LYS A 115 -15.65 1.07 -3.82
N ARG A 116 -15.92 2.28 -4.32
CA ARG A 116 -16.66 2.48 -5.59
C ARG A 116 -15.82 2.17 -6.83
N MET A 117 -14.56 2.58 -6.86
CA MET A 117 -13.70 2.33 -8.03
C MET A 117 -13.54 0.83 -8.28
N GLY A 118 -13.36 0.03 -7.22
CA GLY A 118 -13.21 -1.42 -7.36
C GLY A 118 -12.00 -1.80 -8.23
N GLN A 119 -11.79 -3.10 -8.44
CA GLN A 119 -10.60 -3.57 -9.16
C GLN A 119 -10.64 -3.24 -10.66
N THR A 120 -11.83 -3.31 -11.27
CA THR A 120 -12.00 -3.13 -12.71
C THR A 120 -11.59 -1.74 -13.20
N VAL A 121 -11.95 -0.69 -12.45
CA VAL A 121 -11.57 0.69 -12.80
C VAL A 121 -10.07 0.90 -12.59
N PHE A 122 -9.47 0.27 -11.58
CA PHE A 122 -8.02 0.33 -11.39
C PHE A 122 -7.27 -0.34 -12.55
N ASP A 123 -7.79 -1.44 -13.08
CA ASP A 123 -7.18 -2.11 -14.22
C ASP A 123 -7.26 -1.23 -15.49
N GLU A 124 -8.39 -0.55 -15.72
CA GLU A 124 -8.52 0.46 -16.78
C GLU A 124 -7.53 1.63 -16.60
N PHE A 125 -7.38 2.13 -15.37
CA PHE A 125 -6.40 3.18 -15.07
C PHE A 125 -4.97 2.72 -15.36
N HIS A 126 -4.63 1.48 -15.00
CA HIS A 126 -3.32 0.92 -15.31
C HIS A 126 -3.08 0.83 -16.81
N GLN A 127 -4.06 0.36 -17.58
CA GLN A 127 -3.96 0.28 -19.04
C GLN A 127 -3.76 1.68 -19.66
N ALA A 128 -4.56 2.67 -19.26
CA ALA A 128 -4.43 4.05 -19.72
C ALA A 128 -3.04 4.64 -19.42
N ILE A 129 -2.49 4.37 -18.24
CA ILE A 129 -1.14 4.83 -17.88
C ILE A 129 -0.07 4.16 -18.76
N ILE A 130 -0.21 2.86 -19.04
CA ILE A 130 0.74 2.13 -19.90
C ILE A 130 0.72 2.71 -21.32
N GLU A 131 -0.47 2.89 -21.89
CA GLU A 131 -0.65 3.45 -23.24
C GLU A 131 -0.08 4.86 -23.34
N ALA A 132 -0.35 5.73 -22.35
CA ALA A 132 0.22 7.07 -22.30
C ALA A 132 1.76 7.07 -22.23
N VAL A 133 2.34 6.13 -21.48
CA VAL A 133 3.80 5.98 -21.40
C VAL A 133 4.37 5.49 -22.74
N GLU A 134 3.75 4.51 -23.38
CA GLU A 134 4.17 4.03 -24.70
C GLU A 134 4.12 5.13 -25.76
N TYR A 135 3.06 5.93 -25.76
CA TYR A 135 2.93 7.10 -26.63
C TYR A 135 4.01 8.14 -26.39
N SER A 136 4.36 8.42 -25.13
CA SER A 136 5.43 9.35 -24.77
C SER A 136 6.83 8.85 -25.20
N ARG A 137 7.04 7.53 -25.22
CA ARG A 137 8.27 6.90 -25.72
C ARG A 137 8.34 6.96 -27.24
N ALA A 138 7.23 6.70 -27.94
CA ALA A 138 7.16 6.79 -29.41
C ALA A 138 7.41 8.22 -29.92
N LYS A 139 7.03 9.25 -29.15
CA LYS A 139 7.28 10.67 -29.46
C LYS A 139 8.71 11.16 -29.19
N LYS A 140 9.60 10.36 -28.60
CA LYS A 140 11.05 10.63 -28.54
C LYS A 140 11.78 9.84 -29.64
N PRO A 141 11.72 10.23 -30.93
CA PRO A 141 12.73 9.79 -31.88
C PRO A 141 14.04 10.52 -31.56
N VAL A 142 15.11 9.74 -31.62
CA VAL A 142 16.52 10.05 -31.38
C VAL A 142 16.93 11.38 -32.02
N LYS A 143 17.53 12.29 -31.24
CA LYS A 143 18.49 13.26 -31.80
C LYS A 143 19.71 12.45 -32.22
N ALA A 144 19.87 12.23 -33.52
CA ALA A 144 21.10 11.70 -34.09
C ALA A 144 22.14 12.81 -34.03
N ASP A 145 23.03 12.75 -33.04
CA ASP A 145 24.35 13.38 -33.16
C ASP A 145 25.25 12.34 -33.85
N ASP A 146 25.38 12.52 -35.16
CA ASP A 146 26.38 11.90 -36.02
C ASP A 146 27.68 12.69 -35.84
N ASP A 147 28.75 12.00 -35.44
CA ASP A 147 30.13 12.27 -35.88
C ASP A 147 31.04 11.14 -35.35
N ASN A 148 31.50 10.31 -36.30
CA ASN A 148 32.38 9.16 -36.13
C ASN A 148 33.80 9.46 -36.66
N GLU A 149 34.77 8.69 -36.14
CA GLU A 149 36.18 8.42 -36.54
C GLU A 149 37.28 8.95 -35.59
N GLY A 150 38.24 8.16 -35.08
CA GLY A 150 38.54 6.73 -35.28
C GLY A 150 39.83 6.27 -34.55
N GLY A 151 39.99 4.93 -34.43
CA GLY A 151 41.23 4.12 -34.23
C GLY A 151 41.89 4.09 -32.82
N ASP A 152 42.45 3.01 -32.28
CA ASP A 152 42.72 1.65 -32.77
C ASP A 152 43.18 0.70 -31.63
N ALA A 153 42.98 -0.61 -31.83
CA ALA A 153 43.66 -1.82 -31.31
C ALA A 153 44.11 -2.01 -29.82
N ALA A 154 43.63 -3.09 -29.17
CA ALA A 154 44.43 -4.31 -28.85
C ALA A 154 43.70 -5.30 -27.91
N LEU A 155 43.80 -6.58 -28.27
CA LEU A 155 43.22 -7.76 -27.62
C LEU A 155 43.88 -8.12 -26.27
N ASN A 156 43.13 -8.75 -25.36
CA ASN A 156 43.47 -10.14 -25.01
C ASN A 156 42.30 -10.94 -24.43
N ARG A 157 42.30 -12.24 -24.76
CA ARG A 157 41.24 -13.23 -24.64
C ARG A 157 41.76 -14.41 -23.82
N SER A 158 40.96 -14.95 -22.90
CA SER A 158 41.01 -16.36 -22.43
C SER A 158 39.97 -16.55 -21.33
N GLU A 159 39.18 -17.62 -21.22
CA GLU A 159 38.66 -18.67 -22.09
C GLU A 159 37.78 -19.57 -21.18
N ALA A 160 36.91 -20.36 -21.82
CA ALA A 160 36.28 -21.60 -21.35
C ALA A 160 35.04 -21.52 -20.42
N ASP A 161 33.97 -22.29 -20.61
CA ASP A 161 33.33 -22.96 -21.76
C ASP A 161 31.94 -23.48 -21.29
N CYS A 162 31.04 -23.70 -22.24
CA CYS A 162 29.73 -24.36 -22.13
C CYS A 162 29.89 -25.90 -21.92
N SER A 163 28.89 -26.80 -21.83
CA SER A 163 27.46 -26.83 -22.17
C SER A 163 26.74 -28.00 -21.44
N ASP A 164 25.42 -28.01 -21.56
CA ASP A 164 24.43 -29.07 -21.31
C ASP A 164 24.84 -30.53 -21.56
N ASN A 165 24.19 -31.45 -20.82
CA ASN A 165 23.52 -32.63 -21.40
C ASN A 165 22.49 -33.26 -20.44
N ALA A 166 21.28 -33.49 -20.95
CA ALA A 166 20.22 -34.26 -20.33
C ALA A 166 20.27 -35.73 -20.79
N ALA A 167 20.16 -36.70 -19.86
CA ALA A 167 19.42 -37.98 -20.01
C ALA A 167 19.72 -38.99 -18.88
N MET A 168 18.74 -39.17 -17.98
CA MET A 168 18.06 -40.43 -17.62
C MET A 168 18.83 -41.75 -17.29
N ILE A 169 18.75 -42.12 -15.99
CA ILE A 169 18.50 -43.45 -15.35
C ILE A 169 19.48 -44.62 -15.57
N THR A 170 20.10 -45.10 -14.47
CA THR A 170 20.11 -46.53 -14.10
C THR A 170 20.38 -46.74 -12.61
N ALA A 171 19.74 -47.77 -12.05
CA ALA A 171 19.75 -48.25 -10.66
C ALA A 171 21.18 -48.68 -10.22
N GLU A 172 21.60 -48.79 -8.96
CA GLU A 172 20.96 -49.38 -7.77
C GLU A 172 21.84 -49.10 -6.53
N GLN A 173 21.19 -48.81 -5.39
CA GLN A 173 21.54 -49.19 -4.01
C GLN A 173 22.99 -49.04 -3.47
N SER A 174 23.16 -48.12 -2.51
CA SER A 174 23.84 -48.43 -1.24
C SER A 174 23.21 -47.64 -0.09
N LEU A 175 22.91 -48.36 0.99
CA LEU A 175 22.24 -47.92 2.21
C LEU A 175 23.24 -47.30 3.21
N ALA A 176 22.67 -46.50 4.12
CA ALA A 176 23.17 -46.06 5.43
C ALA A 176 23.79 -44.64 5.53
N ASP A 177 22.93 -43.64 5.78
CA ASP A 177 22.93 -42.86 7.04
C ASP A 177 21.71 -41.92 7.05
N GLU A 178 20.57 -42.34 7.63
CA GLU A 178 19.44 -41.43 7.90
C GLU A 178 19.55 -40.90 9.34
N SER A 179 20.11 -39.69 9.48
CA SER A 179 19.70 -38.79 10.56
C SER A 179 18.22 -38.40 10.37
N PRO A 180 17.40 -38.26 11.42
CA PRO A 180 15.98 -37.94 11.25
C PRO A 180 15.83 -36.65 10.43
N ARG A 181 15.19 -36.77 9.26
CA ARG A 181 14.86 -35.61 8.44
C ARG A 181 13.88 -34.74 9.23
N ASN A 182 14.31 -33.52 9.57
CA ASN A 182 13.45 -32.54 10.22
C ASN A 182 12.32 -32.16 9.25
N HIS A 183 11.15 -32.76 9.43
CA HIS A 183 9.95 -32.36 8.71
C HIS A 183 9.36 -31.11 9.38
N GLY A 184 9.62 -29.95 8.80
CA GLY A 184 9.07 -28.68 9.24
C GLY A 184 8.87 -27.74 8.04
N LYS A 185 7.82 -26.92 8.09
CA LYS A 185 7.56 -25.89 7.09
C LYS A 185 8.39 -24.66 7.43
N LEU A 186 9.41 -24.35 6.62
CA LEU A 186 10.20 -23.14 6.78
C LEU A 186 9.46 -21.95 6.15
N ILE A 187 9.10 -20.96 6.97
CA ILE A 187 8.56 -19.69 6.48
C ILE A 187 9.75 -18.76 6.23
N LEU A 188 9.96 -18.40 4.97
CA LEU A 188 11.12 -17.63 4.49
C LEU A 188 10.89 -16.11 4.52
N ASP A 189 9.69 -15.67 4.87
CA ASP A 189 9.29 -14.26 4.85
C ASP A 189 9.11 -13.73 6.28
N ALA A 190 9.92 -12.74 6.65
CA ALA A 190 9.88 -12.12 7.98
C ALA A 190 8.58 -11.36 8.26
N THR A 191 7.73 -11.14 7.25
CA THR A 191 6.42 -10.49 7.39
C THR A 191 5.27 -11.46 7.67
N VAL A 192 5.49 -12.77 7.53
CA VAL A 192 4.47 -13.81 7.71
C VAL A 192 4.69 -14.51 9.04
N ALA A 193 3.91 -14.15 10.05
CA ALA A 193 3.81 -14.92 11.30
C ALA A 193 2.63 -15.90 11.20
N GLU A 194 2.83 -17.17 11.58
CA GLU A 194 1.70 -18.07 11.77
C GLU A 194 0.84 -17.53 12.91
N GLN A 195 -0.32 -16.98 12.57
CA GLN A 195 -1.27 -16.55 13.54
C GLN A 195 -1.95 -17.81 14.10
N ALA A 196 -1.51 -18.26 15.29
CA ALA A 196 -2.13 -19.35 16.03
C ALA A 196 -3.49 -18.92 16.64
N ILE A 197 -4.32 -18.26 15.85
CA ILE A 197 -5.67 -17.84 16.22
C ILE A 197 -6.63 -18.74 15.45
N ARG A 198 -7.43 -19.48 16.20
CA ARG A 198 -8.51 -20.28 15.62
C ARG A 198 -9.50 -19.37 14.88
N PHE A 199 -10.09 -19.90 13.80
CA PHE A 199 -10.98 -19.15 12.90
C PHE A 199 -12.06 -18.39 13.69
N PRO A 200 -12.49 -17.17 13.29
CA PRO A 200 -13.37 -16.32 14.11
C PRO A 200 -14.79 -16.86 14.40
N THR A 201 -15.15 -18.02 13.86
CA THR A 201 -16.42 -18.72 14.09
C THR A 201 -16.22 -20.09 14.72
N ASP A 202 -15.16 -20.28 15.51
CA ASP A 202 -14.84 -21.61 16.03
C ASP A 202 -15.65 -21.92 17.30
N LEU A 203 -16.65 -22.80 17.15
CA LEU A 203 -17.42 -23.38 18.26
C LEU A 203 -16.49 -24.02 19.32
N GLY A 204 -15.29 -24.43 18.92
CA GLY A 204 -14.26 -24.97 19.80
C GLY A 204 -13.78 -23.98 20.87
N LEU A 205 -13.57 -22.70 20.53
CA LEU A 205 -13.12 -21.69 21.51
C LEU A 205 -14.21 -21.42 22.56
N LEU A 206 -15.47 -21.39 22.13
CA LEU A 206 -16.62 -21.24 23.03
C LEU A 206 -16.78 -22.47 23.94
N ASN A 207 -16.53 -23.67 23.43
CA ASN A 207 -16.55 -24.87 24.25
C ASN A 207 -15.40 -24.89 25.28
N GLU A 208 -14.19 -24.51 24.88
CA GLU A 208 -13.04 -24.41 25.80
C GLU A 208 -13.29 -23.37 26.89
N ALA A 209 -13.81 -22.19 26.53
CA ALA A 209 -14.21 -21.16 27.48
C ALA A 209 -15.31 -21.65 28.44
N ARG A 210 -16.28 -22.42 27.94
CA ARG A 210 -17.31 -23.06 28.76
C ARG A 210 -16.67 -24.02 29.78
N GLU A 211 -15.82 -24.94 29.34
CA GLU A 211 -15.15 -25.91 30.22
C GLU A 211 -14.30 -25.22 31.30
N LEU A 212 -13.56 -24.17 30.95
CA LEU A 212 -12.78 -23.39 31.91
C LEU A 212 -13.66 -22.70 32.94
N SER A 213 -14.75 -22.06 32.51
CA SER A 213 -15.70 -21.42 33.42
C SER A 213 -16.34 -22.42 34.38
N GLU A 214 -16.61 -23.63 33.92
CA GLU A 214 -17.17 -24.70 34.71
C GLU A 214 -16.20 -25.24 35.77
N ARG A 215 -14.90 -25.34 35.44
CA ARG A 215 -13.85 -25.70 36.41
C ARG A 215 -13.75 -24.65 37.52
N ILE A 216 -13.76 -23.37 37.15
CA ILE A 216 -13.72 -22.26 38.12
C ILE A 216 -14.93 -22.33 39.06
N ILE A 217 -16.13 -22.60 38.53
CA ILE A 217 -17.34 -22.73 39.36
C ILE A 217 -17.21 -23.91 40.33
N ASP A 218 -16.62 -25.03 39.93
CA ASP A 218 -16.40 -26.18 40.83
C ASP A 218 -15.44 -25.84 41.96
N GLU A 219 -14.30 -25.23 41.64
CA GLU A 219 -13.31 -24.81 42.64
C GLU A 219 -13.87 -23.80 43.63
N LEU A 220 -14.61 -22.79 43.13
CA LEU A 220 -15.22 -21.78 43.98
C LEU A 220 -16.37 -22.35 44.81
N HIS A 221 -17.16 -23.26 44.26
CA HIS A 221 -18.24 -23.91 45.00
C HIS A 221 -17.67 -24.78 46.13
N ALA A 222 -16.64 -25.58 45.86
CA ALA A 222 -15.95 -26.40 46.86
C ALA A 222 -15.36 -25.56 48.00
N LYS A 223 -14.87 -24.34 47.69
CA LYS A 223 -14.36 -23.38 48.67
C LYS A 223 -15.45 -22.53 49.33
N SER A 224 -16.68 -22.55 48.82
CA SER A 224 -17.77 -21.72 49.34
C SER A 224 -18.54 -22.44 50.44
N ASN A 225 -18.51 -21.89 51.66
CA ASN A 225 -19.32 -22.35 52.80
C ASN A 225 -20.78 -21.84 52.71
N ARG A 226 -21.42 -21.99 51.54
CA ARG A 226 -22.82 -21.55 51.33
C ARG A 226 -23.81 -22.58 51.87
N LEU A 227 -24.89 -22.09 52.48
CA LEU A 227 -25.96 -22.91 53.07
C LEU A 227 -26.69 -23.78 52.03
N GLN A 228 -26.76 -23.30 50.77
CA GLN A 228 -27.32 -24.04 49.65
C GLN A 228 -26.23 -24.92 49.03
N LYS A 229 -26.21 -26.21 49.38
CA LYS A 229 -25.28 -27.22 48.82
C LYS A 229 -25.53 -27.56 47.35
N LYS A 230 -26.54 -26.95 46.72
CA LYS A 230 -26.94 -27.27 45.35
C LYS A 230 -26.19 -26.35 44.39
N LYS A 231 -25.38 -26.97 43.53
CA LYS A 231 -24.63 -26.28 42.50
C LYS A 231 -25.56 -25.56 41.50
N PRO A 232 -25.24 -24.33 41.05
CA PRO A 232 -26.11 -23.57 40.15
C PRO A 232 -26.26 -24.09 38.70
N ARG A 233 -25.37 -24.95 38.20
CA ARG A 233 -25.42 -25.53 36.85
C ARG A 233 -25.05 -27.02 36.86
N THR A 234 -25.93 -27.88 36.33
CA THR A 234 -25.81 -29.36 36.39
C THR A 234 -25.94 -30.07 35.04
N TYR A 235 -26.28 -29.38 33.96
CA TYR A 235 -26.56 -29.97 32.64
C TYR A 235 -25.30 -30.16 31.76
N ARG A 236 -24.29 -30.87 32.27
CA ARG A 236 -22.97 -30.97 31.63
C ARG A 236 -22.88 -31.85 30.38
N GLU A 237 -23.87 -32.70 30.13
CA GLU A 237 -23.77 -33.83 29.18
C GLU A 237 -24.67 -33.72 27.94
N LEU A 238 -25.29 -32.57 27.68
CA LEU A 238 -26.15 -32.40 26.51
C LEU A 238 -25.54 -31.41 25.51
N ALA A 239 -24.57 -31.89 24.72
CA ALA A 239 -24.16 -31.32 23.44
C ALA A 239 -23.53 -32.40 22.57
#